data_AF-A0A9W7A8Z0-F1
#
_entry.id   AF-A0A9W7A8Z0-F1
#
_cell.length_a   1.000
_cell.length_b   1.000
_cell.length_c   1.000
_cell.angle_alpha   90.00
_cell.angle_beta   90.00
_cell.angle_gamma   90.00
#
_symmetry.space_group_name_H-M   'P 1'
#
loop_
_entity.id
_entity.type
_entity.pdbx_description
1 polymer ?
#
loop_
_entity_poly.entity_id
_entity_poly.type
_entity_poly.pdbx_seq_one_letter_code
_entity_poly.pdbx_strand_id
1 'polypeptide(L)'
;MALHLLTFGKPSPLPLMNAEQLSYALSTYHAVLATIFAAVYAPRFVLLRSTGEDAALACYYTCDCPGDLTLAVESMCTIMILYFAIDLAVMRSSKSVSVLMLIHHAAFAFAGVVQLWAGRSCGPFSWLIGGELSTLFLNARWYLKRTGRSTSLFYAVVQVLFALTFFVTRILVYGLGLIDFLRSDENVFRRIELWQITPILFVAGYGLNLFWFFKILKVVFRGIKVARPSFATTLLLILSLTAVYHSSPYNHDAPRAATLTRVWNDHMKYEFDPNHKSVRNTMNTMNDHPSVNHVPTQIGGVGHESVSEFYSKNFIFANPEMEVTPVFRTIGRDSIVDELIVTLTHDRKVPWLAPSLDPTFLTITFPLVAIVLFEGDAISHERIYWDQATVLRQLGVLDASIMDVTGPEQASLLPTN
;
A
#
# COMPACT_ATOMS: atom_id res chain seq x y z
N MET A 1 0.19 48.27 -5.02
CA MET A 1 0.94 47.42 -5.98
C MET A 1 2.32 47.12 -5.39
N ALA A 2 2.36 46.22 -4.40
CA ALA A 2 3.58 45.60 -3.85
C ALA A 2 3.16 44.48 -2.88
N LEU A 3 3.69 43.29 -3.10
CA LEU A 3 4.05 42.28 -2.09
C LEU A 3 2.96 41.81 -1.09
N HIS A 4 2.03 40.96 -1.53
CA HIS A 4 1.21 40.15 -0.60
C HIS A 4 0.78 38.78 -1.19
N LEU A 5 1.70 38.05 -1.83
CA LEU A 5 1.40 36.73 -2.43
C LEU A 5 2.51 35.68 -2.25
N LEU A 6 3.21 35.66 -1.11
CA LEU A 6 4.11 34.54 -0.76
C LEU A 6 4.13 34.30 0.77
N THR A 7 3.02 33.84 1.33
CA THR A 7 3.02 33.13 2.61
C THR A 7 2.78 31.65 2.33
N PHE A 8 3.84 30.93 1.97
CA PHE A 8 3.85 29.48 2.14
C PHE A 8 3.59 29.22 3.63
N GLY A 9 2.46 28.57 3.92
CA GLY A 9 2.16 28.10 5.27
C GLY A 9 3.36 27.33 5.81
N LYS A 10 3.74 27.59 7.07
CA LYS A 10 4.76 26.80 7.76
C LYS A 10 4.45 25.31 7.53
N PRO A 11 5.39 24.50 7.02
CA PRO A 11 5.19 23.07 6.96
C PRO A 11 4.90 22.59 8.37
N SER A 12 3.78 21.91 8.57
CA SER A 12 3.55 21.12 9.78
C SER A 12 4.80 20.25 10.01
N PRO A 13 5.36 20.20 11.23
CA PRO A 13 6.50 19.33 11.47
C PRO A 13 6.12 17.92 11.06
N LEU A 14 6.88 17.34 10.12
CA LEU A 14 6.73 15.93 9.75
C LEU A 14 6.69 15.12 11.04
N PRO A 15 5.69 14.24 11.24
CA PRO A 15 5.66 13.42 12.44
C PRO A 15 6.99 12.67 12.54
N LEU A 16 7.67 12.84 13.68
CA LEU A 16 8.96 12.21 13.93
C LEU A 16 8.85 10.72 13.62
N MET A 17 9.71 10.24 12.70
CA MET A 17 9.74 8.82 12.34
C MET A 17 9.94 7.99 13.60
N ASN A 18 9.12 6.95 13.76
CA ASN A 18 9.32 6.02 14.86
C ASN A 18 10.58 5.17 14.63
N ALA A 19 11.10 4.54 15.70
CA ALA A 19 12.37 3.79 15.64
C ALA A 19 12.37 2.69 14.55
N GLU A 20 11.23 2.04 14.30
CA GLU A 20 11.11 1.03 13.25
C GLU A 20 11.23 1.66 11.85
N GLN A 21 10.50 2.76 11.58
CA GLN A 21 10.60 3.51 10.33
C GLN A 21 12.03 4.02 10.09
N LEU A 22 12.71 4.47 11.14
CA LEU A 22 14.10 4.93 11.07
C LEU A 22 15.06 3.79 10.72
N SER A 23 14.93 2.62 11.34
CA SER A 23 15.74 1.44 11.01
C SER A 23 15.54 1.02 9.54
N TYR A 24 14.30 0.94 9.05
CA TYR A 24 14.04 0.59 7.64
C TYR A 24 14.57 1.64 6.64
N ALA A 25 14.52 2.93 7.00
CA ALA A 25 15.08 3.99 6.15
C ALA A 25 16.61 3.93 6.10
N LEU A 26 17.27 3.78 7.25
CA LEU A 26 18.72 3.62 7.34
C LEU A 26 19.19 2.35 6.62
N SER A 27 18.47 1.23 6.81
CA SER A 27 18.70 -0.03 6.10
C SER A 27 18.60 0.15 4.58
N THR A 28 17.60 0.90 4.10
CA THR A 28 17.43 1.17 2.66
C THR A 28 18.61 1.97 2.12
N TYR A 29 19.02 3.04 2.81
CA TYR A 29 20.17 3.85 2.40
C TYR A 29 21.47 3.04 2.36
N HIS A 30 21.74 2.27 3.43
CA HIS A 30 22.91 1.39 3.49
C HIS A 30 22.90 0.36 2.35
N ALA A 31 21.75 -0.29 2.11
CA ALA A 31 21.62 -1.31 1.07
C ALA A 31 21.87 -0.74 -0.34
N VAL A 32 21.47 0.51 -0.61
CA VAL A 32 21.79 1.18 -1.88
C VAL A 32 23.30 1.37 -2.03
N LEU A 33 23.96 1.93 -1.01
CA LEU A 33 25.41 2.14 -1.04
C LEU A 33 26.17 0.82 -1.22
N ALA A 34 25.81 -0.20 -0.44
CA ALA A 34 26.36 -1.55 -0.50
C ALA A 34 26.20 -2.19 -1.89
N THR A 35 25.02 -2.03 -2.49
CA THR A 35 24.73 -2.57 -3.83
C THR A 35 25.58 -1.89 -4.90
N ILE A 36 25.69 -0.55 -4.86
CA ILE A 36 26.52 0.21 -5.80
C ILE A 36 27.99 -0.20 -5.65
N PHE A 37 28.48 -0.30 -4.41
CA PHE A 37 29.83 -0.74 -4.12
C PHE A 37 30.09 -2.14 -4.70
N ALA A 38 29.23 -3.11 -4.40
CA ALA A 38 29.37 -4.48 -4.91
C ALA A 38 29.39 -4.52 -6.44
N ALA A 39 28.51 -3.76 -7.10
CA ALA A 39 28.43 -3.70 -8.55
C ALA A 39 29.72 -3.16 -9.21
N VAL A 40 30.41 -2.23 -8.55
CA VAL A 40 31.67 -1.65 -9.06
C VAL A 40 32.88 -2.53 -8.76
N TYR A 41 32.99 -3.04 -7.52
CA TYR A 41 34.22 -3.63 -7.02
C TYR A 41 34.26 -5.16 -7.09
N ALA A 42 33.13 -5.87 -6.94
CA ALA A 42 33.14 -7.33 -7.01
C ALA A 42 33.62 -7.86 -8.39
N PRO A 43 33.21 -7.29 -9.55
CA PRO A 43 33.74 -7.70 -10.84
C PRO A 43 35.24 -7.46 -10.97
N ARG A 44 35.77 -6.37 -10.39
CA ARG A 44 37.21 -6.06 -10.39
C ARG A 44 38.00 -7.14 -9.65
N PHE A 45 37.54 -7.58 -8.49
CA PHE A 45 38.17 -8.67 -7.75
C PHE A 45 38.11 -10.01 -8.50
N VAL A 46 37.01 -10.31 -9.20
CA VAL A 46 36.89 -11.51 -10.03
C VAL A 46 37.88 -11.46 -11.19
N LEU A 47 37.98 -10.31 -11.88
CA LEU A 47 38.91 -10.12 -12.98
C LEU A 47 40.37 -10.18 -12.52
N LEU A 48 40.72 -9.51 -11.42
CA LEU A 48 42.04 -9.58 -10.82
C LEU A 48 42.40 -11.02 -10.49
N ARG A 49 41.52 -11.74 -9.80
CA ARG A 49 41.74 -13.14 -9.46
C ARG A 49 41.94 -14.02 -10.71
N SER A 50 41.24 -13.73 -11.81
CA SER A 50 41.34 -14.53 -13.03
C SER A 50 42.71 -14.47 -13.71
N THR A 51 43.58 -13.51 -13.36
CA THR A 51 44.97 -13.47 -13.86
C THR A 51 45.83 -14.57 -13.25
N GLY A 52 45.47 -15.06 -12.06
CA GLY A 52 46.20 -16.11 -11.34
C GLY A 52 47.57 -15.65 -10.80
N GLU A 53 47.88 -14.35 -10.85
CA GLU A 53 49.12 -13.80 -10.33
C GLU A 53 49.12 -13.76 -8.80
N ASP A 54 50.27 -14.03 -8.17
CA ASP A 54 50.40 -14.03 -6.70
C ASP A 54 49.96 -12.71 -6.06
N ALA A 55 50.28 -11.58 -6.70
CA ALA A 55 49.84 -10.26 -6.26
C ALA A 55 48.32 -10.08 -6.33
N ALA A 56 47.66 -10.68 -7.33
CA ALA A 56 46.21 -10.64 -7.46
C ALA A 56 45.51 -11.52 -6.40
N LEU A 57 46.11 -12.67 -6.06
CA LEU A 57 45.64 -13.52 -4.97
C LEU A 57 45.86 -12.85 -3.60
N ALA A 58 47.00 -12.19 -3.39
CA ALA A 58 47.27 -11.39 -2.20
C ALA A 58 46.24 -10.25 -2.04
N CYS A 59 45.97 -9.49 -3.09
CA CYS A 59 44.90 -8.49 -3.07
C CYS A 59 43.53 -9.09 -2.69
N TYR A 60 43.18 -10.25 -3.26
CA TYR A 60 41.90 -10.89 -3.01
C TYR A 60 41.75 -11.37 -1.55
N TYR A 61 42.78 -11.98 -0.95
CA TYR A 61 42.68 -12.57 0.39
C TYR A 61 43.27 -11.76 1.53
N THR A 62 44.24 -10.89 1.28
CA THR A 62 44.99 -10.14 2.30
C THR A 62 44.95 -8.64 2.10
N CYS A 63 43.98 -8.15 1.33
CA CYS A 63 43.75 -6.71 1.12
C CYS A 63 44.99 -5.93 0.65
N ASP A 64 45.98 -6.62 0.08
CA ASP A 64 47.19 -6.03 -0.47
C ASP A 64 46.97 -5.74 -1.95
N CYS A 65 46.19 -4.69 -2.22
CA CYS A 65 45.70 -4.39 -3.56
C CYS A 65 46.43 -3.22 -4.21
N PRO A 66 46.58 -3.25 -5.54
CA PRO A 66 47.06 -2.09 -6.27
C PRO A 66 46.07 -0.92 -6.19
N GLY A 67 46.60 0.29 -6.04
CA GLY A 67 45.82 1.53 -6.11
C GLY A 67 44.94 1.77 -4.88
N ASP A 68 43.71 2.24 -5.12
CA ASP A 68 42.74 2.66 -4.11
C ASP A 68 41.80 1.53 -3.64
N LEU A 69 41.98 0.31 -4.15
CA LEU A 69 41.05 -0.78 -3.96
C LEU A 69 40.96 -1.25 -2.50
N THR A 70 42.09 -1.32 -1.79
CA THR A 70 42.13 -1.62 -0.35
C THR A 70 41.33 -0.59 0.44
N LEU A 71 41.64 0.69 0.22
CA LEU A 71 40.97 1.80 0.90
C LEU A 71 39.46 1.80 0.64
N ALA A 72 39.03 1.49 -0.59
CA ALA A 72 37.62 1.40 -0.95
C ALA A 72 36.89 0.30 -0.14
N VAL A 73 37.49 -0.90 -0.06
CA VAL A 73 36.91 -2.02 0.71
C VAL A 73 36.89 -1.72 2.21
N GLU A 74 37.99 -1.20 2.76
CA GLU A 74 38.08 -0.84 4.18
C GLU A 74 37.05 0.24 4.55
N SER A 75 36.88 1.24 3.69
CA SER A 75 35.88 2.30 3.86
C SER A 75 34.46 1.72 3.88
N MET A 76 34.13 0.85 2.93
CA MET A 76 32.80 0.23 2.87
C MET A 76 32.55 -0.71 4.05
N CYS A 77 33.56 -1.48 4.49
CA CYS A 77 33.46 -2.33 5.67
C CYS A 77 33.23 -1.48 6.93
N THR A 78 33.91 -0.34 7.05
CA THR A 78 33.69 0.61 8.15
C THR A 78 32.27 1.16 8.15
N ILE A 79 31.74 1.56 6.99
CA ILE A 79 30.35 2.02 6.84
C ILE A 79 29.36 0.91 7.24
N MET A 80 29.61 -0.34 6.86
CA MET A 80 28.76 -1.48 7.22
C MET A 80 28.76 -1.77 8.71
N ILE A 81 29.93 -1.76 9.37
CA ILE A 81 30.04 -1.93 10.82
C ILE A 81 29.28 -0.81 11.55
N LEU A 82 29.44 0.44 11.10
CA LEU A 82 28.74 1.58 11.68
C LEU A 82 27.22 1.44 11.52
N TYR A 83 26.75 1.02 10.34
CA TYR A 83 25.35 0.73 10.11
C TYR A 83 24.83 -0.34 11.08
N PHE A 84 25.50 -1.50 11.19
CA PHE A 84 25.07 -2.56 12.10
C PHE A 84 25.05 -2.12 13.56
N ALA A 85 26.00 -1.28 13.99
CA ALA A 85 26.02 -0.74 15.34
C ALA A 85 24.81 0.17 15.60
N ILE A 86 24.49 1.07 14.66
CA ILE A 86 23.31 1.94 14.74
C ILE A 86 22.02 1.10 14.72
N ASP A 87 21.94 0.13 13.82
CA ASP A 87 20.75 -0.71 13.64
C ASP A 87 20.49 -1.56 14.89
N LEU A 88 21.53 -2.12 15.52
CA LEU A 88 21.44 -2.80 16.82
C LEU A 88 20.95 -1.85 17.94
N ALA A 89 21.44 -0.61 17.97
CA ALA A 89 21.04 0.38 18.97
C ALA A 89 19.56 0.79 18.79
N VAL A 90 19.13 1.03 17.56
CA VAL A 90 17.74 1.41 17.23
C VAL A 90 16.79 0.23 17.51
N MET A 91 17.15 -0.98 17.07
CA MET A 91 16.29 -2.16 17.18
C MET A 91 16.14 -2.70 18.61
N ARG A 92 17.08 -2.44 19.53
CA ARG A 92 16.96 -2.86 20.94
C ARG A 92 15.70 -2.32 21.62
N SER A 93 15.16 -1.20 21.13
CA SER A 93 13.94 -0.59 21.63
C SER A 93 12.64 -1.13 21.00
N SER A 94 12.74 -1.95 19.94
CA SER A 94 11.58 -2.44 19.18
C SER A 94 11.18 -3.86 19.58
N LYS A 95 9.90 -4.04 19.95
CA LYS A 95 9.33 -5.36 20.30
C LYS A 95 9.14 -6.29 19.09
N SER A 96 9.32 -5.82 17.86
CA SER A 96 8.99 -6.57 16.63
C SER A 96 10.17 -7.33 16.00
N VAL A 97 11.39 -7.19 16.53
CA VAL A 97 12.61 -7.74 15.93
C VAL A 97 12.95 -9.12 16.50
N SER A 98 13.27 -10.09 15.64
CA SER A 98 13.66 -11.42 16.09
C SER A 98 15.08 -11.43 16.68
N VAL A 99 15.28 -12.17 17.78
CA VAL A 99 16.61 -12.37 18.39
C VAL A 99 17.64 -12.90 17.39
N LEU A 100 17.22 -13.76 16.46
CA LEU A 100 18.08 -14.32 15.42
C LEU A 100 18.65 -13.24 14.48
N MET A 101 17.87 -12.19 14.19
CA MET A 101 18.31 -11.04 13.39
C MET A 101 19.35 -10.20 14.14
N LEU A 102 19.16 -9.99 15.45
CA LEU A 102 20.13 -9.29 16.30
C LEU A 102 21.46 -10.04 16.39
N ILE A 103 21.41 -11.35 16.60
CA ILE A 103 22.61 -12.21 16.61
C ILE A 103 23.31 -12.15 15.24
N HIS A 104 22.56 -12.20 14.14
CA HIS A 104 23.11 -12.08 12.80
C HIS A 104 23.87 -10.75 12.62
N HIS A 105 23.26 -9.61 12.95
CA HIS A 105 23.89 -8.30 12.78
C HIS A 105 25.14 -8.16 13.68
N ALA A 106 25.06 -8.63 14.93
CA ALA A 106 26.21 -8.62 15.84
C ALA A 106 27.37 -9.50 15.34
N ALA A 107 27.07 -10.70 14.83
CA ALA A 107 28.07 -11.61 14.31
C ALA A 107 28.77 -11.07 13.05
N PHE A 108 28.02 -10.46 12.13
CA PHE A 108 28.60 -9.87 10.91
C PHE A 108 29.32 -8.54 11.17
N ALA A 109 28.87 -7.74 12.13
CA ALA A 109 29.63 -6.58 12.61
C ALA A 109 30.97 -7.01 13.22
N PHE A 110 30.96 -8.04 14.07
CA PHE A 110 32.17 -8.60 14.66
C PHE A 110 33.12 -9.17 13.59
N ALA A 111 32.58 -9.92 12.61
CA ALA A 111 33.37 -10.41 11.49
C ALA A 111 34.03 -9.27 10.71
N GLY A 112 33.31 -8.18 10.44
CA GLY A 112 33.86 -6.99 9.78
C GLY A 112 34.99 -6.33 10.57
N VAL A 113 34.85 -6.21 11.90
CA VAL A 113 35.91 -5.65 12.77
C VAL A 113 37.17 -6.52 12.73
N VAL A 114 37.01 -7.84 12.90
CA VAL A 114 38.12 -8.79 12.84
C VAL A 114 38.80 -8.75 11.46
N GLN A 115 38.00 -8.63 10.40
CA GLN A 115 38.48 -8.55 9.04
C GLN A 115 39.32 -7.29 8.77
N LEU A 116 38.82 -6.12 9.19
CA LEU A 116 39.55 -4.86 9.10
C LEU A 116 40.86 -4.92 9.90
N TRP A 117 40.79 -5.41 11.13
CA TRP A 117 41.97 -5.52 12.00
C TRP A 117 43.04 -6.45 11.40
N ALA A 118 42.62 -7.56 10.80
CA ALA A 118 43.54 -8.51 10.17
C ALA A 118 44.01 -8.08 8.78
N GLY A 119 43.36 -7.09 8.15
CA GLY A 119 43.63 -6.70 6.77
C GLY A 119 43.40 -7.86 5.79
N ARG A 120 42.31 -8.61 5.92
CA ARG A 120 42.05 -9.81 5.10
C ARG A 120 40.70 -9.78 4.40
N SER A 121 40.48 -10.76 3.53
CA SER A 121 39.18 -11.09 2.93
C SER A 121 38.54 -9.98 2.08
N CYS A 122 39.32 -9.09 1.47
CA CYS A 122 38.80 -7.99 0.65
C CYS A 122 37.95 -8.46 -0.56
N GLY A 123 38.44 -9.45 -1.30
CA GLY A 123 37.68 -10.12 -2.35
C GLY A 123 36.42 -10.78 -1.81
N PRO A 124 36.51 -11.64 -0.77
CA PRO A 124 35.35 -12.22 -0.10
C PRO A 124 34.27 -11.24 0.34
N PHE A 125 34.68 -10.11 0.92
CA PHE A 125 33.78 -9.05 1.35
C PHE A 125 33.01 -8.43 0.18
N SER A 126 33.66 -8.24 -0.97
CA SER A 126 33.05 -7.57 -2.14
C SER A 126 31.84 -8.33 -2.71
N TRP A 127 31.86 -9.67 -2.71
CA TRP A 127 30.68 -10.45 -3.11
C TRP A 127 29.68 -10.65 -1.98
N LEU A 128 30.15 -10.69 -0.73
CA LEU A 128 29.29 -10.82 0.45
C LEU A 128 28.33 -9.63 0.56
N ILE A 129 28.85 -8.43 0.39
CA ILE A 129 28.07 -7.19 0.49
C ILE A 129 27.06 -7.01 -0.65
N GLY A 130 27.25 -7.71 -1.78
CA GLY A 130 26.25 -7.82 -2.84
C GLY A 130 24.93 -8.46 -2.38
N GLY A 131 24.93 -9.18 -1.25
CA GLY A 131 23.72 -9.69 -0.61
C GLY A 131 22.71 -8.59 -0.27
N GLU A 132 23.16 -7.36 -0.04
CA GLU A 132 22.31 -6.22 0.33
C GLU A 132 21.36 -5.77 -0.79
N LEU A 133 21.58 -6.17 -2.05
CA LEU A 133 20.63 -5.93 -3.13
C LEU A 133 19.23 -6.46 -2.79
N SER A 134 19.16 -7.65 -2.17
CA SER A 134 17.89 -8.24 -1.74
C SER A 134 17.20 -7.46 -0.63
N THR A 135 17.97 -6.72 0.20
CA THR A 135 17.45 -5.89 1.30
C THR A 135 16.63 -4.71 0.78
N LEU A 136 16.95 -4.17 -0.41
CA LEU A 136 16.14 -3.13 -1.06
C LEU A 136 14.69 -3.57 -1.28
N PHE A 137 14.50 -4.78 -1.79
CA PHE A 137 13.17 -5.33 -2.04
C PHE A 137 12.48 -5.77 -0.75
N LEU A 138 13.24 -6.23 0.25
CA LEU A 138 12.71 -6.50 1.59
C LEU A 138 12.12 -5.23 2.22
N ASN A 139 12.84 -4.11 2.14
CA ASN A 139 12.41 -2.84 2.71
C ASN A 139 11.24 -2.25 1.92
N ALA A 140 11.28 -2.27 0.58
CA ALA A 140 10.16 -1.86 -0.27
C ALA A 140 8.88 -2.64 0.07
N ARG A 141 9.00 -3.96 0.26
CA ARG A 141 7.89 -4.83 0.70
C ARG A 141 7.33 -4.40 2.05
N TRP A 142 8.18 -4.06 3.02
CA TRP A 142 7.74 -3.57 4.33
C TRP A 142 6.96 -2.26 4.20
N TYR A 143 7.47 -1.27 3.43
CA TYR A 143 6.79 0.00 3.19
C TYR A 143 5.42 -0.19 2.54
N LEU A 144 5.33 -1.05 1.52
CA LEU A 144 4.06 -1.36 0.86
C LEU A 144 3.06 -2.01 1.82
N LYS A 145 3.52 -2.89 2.71
CA LYS A 145 2.66 -3.48 3.73
C LYS A 145 2.17 -2.43 4.73
N ARG A 146 3.05 -1.52 5.16
CA ARG A 146 2.71 -0.48 6.15
C ARG A 146 1.76 0.58 5.59
N THR A 147 1.82 0.82 4.29
CA THR A 147 0.92 1.76 3.56
C THR A 147 -0.36 1.11 3.03
N GLY A 148 -0.67 -0.13 3.43
CA GLY A 148 -1.90 -0.82 3.02
C GLY A 148 -1.92 -1.34 1.58
N ARG A 149 -0.78 -1.34 0.88
CA ARG A 149 -0.65 -1.72 -0.54
C ARG A 149 -0.25 -3.19 -0.76
N SER A 150 -0.45 -4.06 0.24
CA SER A 150 -0.02 -5.46 0.19
C SER A 150 -0.82 -6.36 -0.77
N THR A 151 -1.93 -5.87 -1.34
CA THR A 151 -2.74 -6.57 -2.34
C THR A 151 -2.45 -6.13 -3.78
N SER A 152 -1.58 -5.14 -3.97
CA SER A 152 -1.29 -4.57 -5.30
C SER A 152 -0.44 -5.51 -6.17
N LEU A 153 -0.57 -5.39 -7.49
CA LEU A 153 0.33 -6.05 -8.45
C LEU A 153 1.79 -5.66 -8.18
N PHE A 154 2.04 -4.39 -7.86
CA PHE A 154 3.38 -3.91 -7.52
C PHE A 154 3.97 -4.65 -6.30
N TYR A 155 3.18 -4.91 -5.26
CA TYR A 155 3.62 -5.72 -4.13
C TYR A 155 3.98 -7.16 -4.54
N ALA A 156 3.19 -7.78 -5.43
CA ALA A 156 3.50 -9.11 -5.95
C ALA A 156 4.82 -9.14 -6.74
N VAL A 157 5.06 -8.13 -7.59
CA VAL A 157 6.33 -7.97 -8.32
C VAL A 157 7.49 -7.80 -7.35
N VAL A 158 7.39 -6.91 -6.36
CA VAL A 158 8.43 -6.70 -5.34
C VAL A 158 8.73 -7.98 -4.57
N GLN A 159 7.72 -8.81 -4.28
CA GLN A 159 7.91 -10.11 -3.63
C GLN A 159 8.71 -11.10 -4.48
N VAL A 160 8.43 -11.15 -5.78
CA VAL A 160 9.18 -12.01 -6.71
C VAL A 160 10.61 -11.50 -6.86
N LEU A 161 10.80 -10.18 -7.02
CA LEU A 161 12.13 -9.56 -7.09
C LEU A 161 12.94 -9.81 -5.81
N PHE A 162 12.31 -9.71 -4.64
CA PHE A 162 12.94 -10.07 -3.37
C PHE A 162 13.42 -11.52 -3.37
N ALA A 163 12.56 -12.48 -3.74
CA ALA A 163 12.93 -13.89 -3.77
C ALA A 163 14.05 -14.20 -4.78
N LEU A 164 13.97 -13.62 -5.99
CA LEU A 164 14.97 -13.81 -7.03
C LEU A 164 16.33 -13.21 -6.65
N THR A 165 16.34 -11.96 -6.17
CA THR A 165 17.58 -11.31 -5.75
C THR A 165 18.19 -12.01 -4.54
N PHE A 166 17.38 -12.46 -3.57
CA PHE A 166 17.87 -13.26 -2.44
C PHE A 166 18.51 -14.57 -2.91
N PHE A 167 17.88 -15.29 -3.84
CA PHE A 167 18.45 -16.52 -4.40
C PHE A 167 19.78 -16.26 -5.10
N VAL A 168 19.83 -15.29 -6.01
CA VAL A 168 21.03 -15.00 -6.79
C VAL A 168 22.17 -14.54 -5.88
N THR A 169 21.95 -13.53 -5.04
CA THR A 169 23.06 -12.92 -4.30
C THR A 169 23.42 -13.71 -3.04
N ARG A 170 22.43 -14.18 -2.26
CA ARG A 170 22.67 -14.81 -0.95
C ARG A 170 22.77 -16.33 -0.99
N ILE A 171 22.29 -17.00 -2.04
CA ILE A 171 22.42 -18.46 -2.19
C ILE A 171 23.49 -18.82 -3.22
N LEU A 172 23.41 -18.28 -4.43
CA LEU A 172 24.36 -18.63 -5.50
C LEU A 172 25.69 -17.90 -5.33
N VAL A 173 25.70 -16.57 -5.40
CA VAL A 173 26.94 -15.78 -5.34
C VAL A 173 27.67 -15.99 -4.02
N TYR A 174 26.95 -15.91 -2.89
CA TYR A 174 27.52 -16.24 -1.58
C TYR A 174 28.08 -17.67 -1.58
N GLY A 175 27.27 -18.67 -1.95
CA GLY A 175 27.68 -20.08 -1.85
C GLY A 175 28.91 -20.39 -2.69
N LEU A 176 28.94 -19.89 -3.93
CA LEU A 176 30.10 -20.02 -4.83
C LEU A 176 31.31 -19.30 -4.26
N GLY A 177 31.16 -18.05 -3.81
CA GLY A 177 32.23 -17.26 -3.20
C GLY A 177 32.77 -17.88 -1.92
N LEU A 178 31.92 -18.52 -1.11
CA LEU A 178 32.32 -19.23 0.10
C LEU A 178 33.09 -20.51 -0.21
N ILE A 179 32.60 -21.33 -1.15
CA ILE A 179 33.31 -22.55 -1.57
C ILE A 179 34.70 -22.19 -2.09
N ASP A 180 34.75 -21.15 -2.91
CA ASP A 180 35.96 -20.63 -3.50
C ASP A 180 36.94 -20.10 -2.44
N PHE A 181 36.46 -19.29 -1.48
CA PHE A 181 37.25 -18.79 -0.35
C PHE A 181 37.83 -19.91 0.50
N LEU A 182 37.01 -20.90 0.87
CA LEU A 182 37.45 -22.02 1.72
C LEU A 182 38.44 -22.96 1.02
N ARG A 183 38.34 -23.10 -0.31
CA ARG A 183 39.24 -24.00 -1.07
C ARG A 183 40.56 -23.35 -1.44
N SER A 184 40.58 -22.04 -1.59
CA SER A 184 41.65 -21.35 -2.31
C SER A 184 42.53 -20.47 -1.42
N ASP A 185 42.06 -20.05 -0.24
CA ASP A 185 42.95 -19.46 0.77
C ASP A 185 43.47 -20.57 1.69
N GLU A 186 44.70 -21.01 1.43
CA GLU A 186 45.36 -22.06 2.21
C GLU A 186 45.49 -21.70 3.70
N ASN A 187 45.43 -20.41 4.06
CA ASN A 187 45.61 -19.96 5.43
C ASN A 187 44.36 -20.13 6.29
N VAL A 188 43.20 -20.41 5.67
CA VAL A 188 41.92 -20.62 6.37
C VAL A 188 42.02 -21.73 7.41
N PHE A 189 42.78 -22.79 7.12
CA PHE A 189 42.89 -23.98 7.99
C PHE A 189 44.30 -24.23 8.54
N ARG A 190 45.29 -23.37 8.23
CA ARG A 190 46.71 -23.62 8.57
C ARG A 190 47.11 -23.21 9.99
N ARG A 191 46.55 -22.12 10.53
CA ARG A 191 46.89 -21.57 11.85
C ARG A 191 45.63 -21.13 12.59
N ILE A 192 45.70 -21.09 13.92
CA ILE A 192 44.63 -20.57 14.76
C ILE A 192 45.00 -19.14 15.15
N GLU A 193 44.48 -18.17 14.43
CA GLU A 193 44.52 -16.74 14.77
C GLU A 193 43.08 -16.23 14.89
N LEU A 194 42.91 -14.98 15.32
CA LEU A 194 41.56 -14.43 15.54
C LEU A 194 40.74 -14.36 14.24
N TRP A 195 41.39 -14.15 13.09
CA TRP A 195 40.70 -13.95 11.82
C TRP A 195 40.05 -15.21 11.25
N GLN A 196 40.50 -16.41 11.66
CA GLN A 196 39.88 -17.68 11.25
C GLN A 196 38.47 -17.87 11.85
N ILE A 197 37.99 -16.97 12.70
CA ILE A 197 36.57 -16.92 13.06
C ILE A 197 35.69 -16.49 11.87
N THR A 198 36.21 -15.67 10.94
CA THR A 198 35.48 -15.16 9.78
C THR A 198 34.94 -16.27 8.87
N PRO A 199 35.74 -17.26 8.41
CA PRO A 199 35.21 -18.37 7.62
C PRO A 199 34.13 -19.18 8.35
N ILE A 200 34.24 -19.36 9.68
CA ILE A 200 33.21 -20.03 10.50
C ILE A 200 31.91 -19.22 10.47
N LEU A 201 32.00 -17.90 10.67
CA LEU A 201 30.86 -17.00 10.61
C LEU A 201 30.24 -16.92 9.20
N PHE A 202 31.04 -17.04 8.15
CA PHE A 202 30.53 -17.07 6.78
C PHE A 202 29.76 -18.37 6.50
N VAL A 203 30.27 -19.52 6.95
CA VAL A 203 29.54 -20.80 6.87
C VAL A 203 28.22 -20.74 7.65
N ALA A 204 28.25 -20.23 8.88
CA ALA A 204 27.05 -20.06 9.69
C ALA A 204 26.05 -19.09 9.03
N GLY A 205 26.53 -17.99 8.48
CA GLY A 205 25.75 -17.02 7.73
C GLY A 205 25.10 -17.60 6.47
N TYR A 206 25.83 -18.43 5.73
CA TYR A 206 25.28 -19.17 4.59
C TYR A 206 24.16 -20.13 5.00
N GLY A 207 24.35 -20.87 6.11
CA GLY A 207 23.30 -21.71 6.69
C GLY A 207 22.04 -20.93 7.06
N LEU A 208 22.21 -19.71 7.60
CA LEU A 208 21.09 -18.82 7.91
C LEU A 208 20.38 -18.30 6.66
N ASN A 209 21.13 -17.97 5.60
CA ASN A 209 20.56 -17.60 4.30
C ASN A 209 19.74 -18.74 3.70
N LEU A 210 20.20 -19.99 3.75
CA LEU A 210 19.43 -21.16 3.32
C LEU A 210 18.13 -21.29 4.12
N PHE A 211 18.19 -21.17 5.44
CA PHE A 211 17.01 -21.20 6.31
C PHE A 211 15.97 -20.13 5.92
N TRP A 212 16.40 -18.89 5.71
CA TRP A 212 15.51 -17.82 5.28
C TRP A 212 14.98 -18.02 3.86
N PHE A 213 15.79 -18.53 2.94
CA PHE A 213 15.35 -18.82 1.58
C PHE A 213 14.22 -19.85 1.55
N PHE A 214 14.31 -20.92 2.34
CA PHE A 214 13.20 -21.88 2.47
C PHE A 214 11.93 -21.24 3.03
N LYS A 215 12.05 -20.29 3.98
CA LYS A 215 10.90 -19.52 4.47
C LYS A 215 10.30 -18.64 3.37
N ILE A 216 11.14 -17.96 2.58
CA ILE A 216 10.71 -17.13 1.45
C ILE A 216 9.96 -17.98 0.43
N LEU A 217 10.53 -19.12 0.01
CA LEU A 217 9.89 -20.06 -0.91
C LEU A 217 8.53 -20.51 -0.38
N LYS A 218 8.41 -20.86 0.91
CA LYS A 218 7.13 -21.27 1.49
C LYS A 218 6.07 -20.17 1.39
N VAL A 219 6.44 -18.91 1.58
CA VAL A 219 5.53 -17.75 1.43
C VAL A 219 5.14 -17.55 -0.04
N VAL A 220 6.11 -17.58 -0.96
CA VAL A 220 5.87 -17.45 -2.40
C VAL A 220 4.97 -18.58 -2.91
N PHE A 221 5.26 -19.84 -2.57
CA PHE A 221 4.46 -20.99 -2.96
C PHE A 221 3.07 -21.01 -2.32
N ARG A 222 2.91 -20.52 -1.08
CA ARG A 222 1.56 -20.31 -0.50
C ARG A 222 0.80 -19.25 -1.29
N GLY A 223 1.45 -18.14 -1.66
CA GLY A 223 0.88 -17.13 -2.55
C GLY A 223 0.46 -17.70 -3.91
N ILE A 224 1.31 -18.54 -4.52
CA ILE A 224 1.02 -19.21 -5.81
C ILE A 224 -0.08 -20.26 -5.67
N LYS A 225 -0.15 -21.02 -4.57
CA LYS A 225 -1.22 -22.01 -4.34
C LYS A 225 -2.59 -21.34 -4.13
N VAL A 226 -2.62 -20.18 -3.47
CA VAL A 226 -3.83 -19.35 -3.38
C VAL A 226 -4.16 -18.73 -4.75
N ALA A 227 -3.14 -18.40 -5.54
CA ALA A 227 -3.25 -17.89 -6.91
C ALA A 227 -3.26 -18.99 -8.00
N ARG A 228 -3.57 -20.26 -7.68
CA ARG A 228 -3.84 -21.32 -8.66
C ARG A 228 -5.36 -21.42 -8.87
N PRO A 229 -5.92 -20.64 -9.80
CA PRO A 229 -7.28 -20.85 -10.27
C PRO A 229 -7.43 -22.26 -10.88
N SER A 230 -8.59 -22.90 -10.70
CA SER A 230 -8.94 -24.14 -11.41
C SER A 230 -8.87 -23.94 -12.93
N PHE A 231 -8.81 -25.00 -13.75
CA PHE A 231 -8.82 -24.85 -15.23
C PHE A 231 -10.00 -24.01 -15.73
N ALA A 232 -11.18 -24.14 -15.08
CA ALA A 232 -12.34 -23.27 -15.32
C ALA A 232 -12.07 -21.80 -14.98
N THR A 233 -11.29 -21.55 -13.94
CA THR A 233 -10.91 -20.20 -13.50
C THR A 233 -9.80 -19.60 -14.37
N THR A 234 -8.91 -20.40 -14.97
CA THR A 234 -7.95 -19.95 -16.01
C THR A 234 -8.63 -19.67 -17.35
N LEU A 235 -9.62 -20.48 -17.74
CA LEU A 235 -10.46 -20.23 -18.92
C LEU A 235 -11.33 -18.97 -18.72
N LEU A 236 -11.91 -18.79 -17.53
CA LEU A 236 -12.55 -17.54 -17.12
C LEU A 236 -11.56 -16.39 -17.07
N LEU A 237 -10.30 -16.59 -16.67
CA LEU A 237 -9.27 -15.54 -16.67
C LEU A 237 -8.85 -15.14 -18.08
N ILE A 238 -8.78 -16.07 -19.03
CA ILE A 238 -8.45 -15.77 -20.43
C ILE A 238 -9.63 -15.08 -21.11
N LEU A 239 -10.85 -15.58 -20.90
CA LEU A 239 -12.08 -14.93 -21.38
C LEU A 239 -12.29 -13.56 -20.73
N SER A 240 -11.94 -13.42 -19.44
CA SER A 240 -11.97 -12.14 -18.75
C SER A 240 -10.75 -11.27 -19.02
N LEU A 241 -9.58 -11.75 -19.44
CA LEU A 241 -8.46 -10.88 -19.86
C LEU A 241 -8.75 -10.23 -21.21
N THR A 242 -9.46 -10.91 -22.12
CA THR A 242 -10.07 -10.27 -23.30
C THR A 242 -11.20 -9.30 -22.94
N ALA A 243 -11.88 -9.47 -21.80
CA ALA A 243 -12.91 -8.54 -21.32
C ALA A 243 -12.38 -7.41 -20.41
N VAL A 244 -11.26 -7.63 -19.70
CA VAL A 244 -10.67 -6.76 -18.66
C VAL A 244 -9.57 -5.87 -19.25
N TYR A 245 -8.96 -6.24 -20.38
CA TYR A 245 -8.24 -5.25 -21.20
C TYR A 245 -9.18 -4.13 -21.69
N HIS A 246 -10.50 -4.32 -21.58
CA HIS A 246 -11.54 -3.32 -21.87
C HIS A 246 -12.22 -2.72 -20.63
N SER A 247 -11.70 -2.95 -19.41
CA SER A 247 -12.30 -2.37 -18.19
C SER A 247 -11.28 -2.15 -17.08
N SER A 248 -10.31 -1.26 -17.31
CA SER A 248 -9.59 -0.60 -16.20
C SER A 248 -10.43 0.58 -15.70
N PRO A 249 -10.83 0.65 -14.41
CA PRO A 249 -11.55 1.80 -13.85
C PRO A 249 -10.62 2.97 -13.51
N TYR A 250 -9.32 2.87 -13.82
CA TYR A 250 -8.39 3.98 -13.70
C TYR A 250 -7.94 4.42 -15.10
N ASN A 251 -8.59 5.51 -15.52
CA ASN A 251 -8.06 6.53 -16.44
C ASN A 251 -7.99 6.21 -17.94
N HIS A 252 -9.06 5.61 -18.51
CA HIS A 252 -9.25 5.59 -19.97
C HIS A 252 -10.55 6.23 -20.49
N ASP A 253 -11.58 6.48 -19.66
CA ASP A 253 -12.88 6.98 -20.14
C ASP A 253 -13.30 8.32 -19.52
N ALA A 254 -12.44 9.35 -19.55
CA ALA A 254 -12.84 10.70 -19.14
C ALA A 254 -14.18 11.18 -19.78
N PRO A 255 -14.50 10.84 -21.06
CA PRO A 255 -15.81 11.15 -21.64
C PRO A 255 -16.99 10.40 -21.00
N ARG A 256 -16.80 9.14 -20.58
CA ARG A 256 -17.85 8.34 -19.91
C ARG A 256 -18.11 8.87 -18.52
N ALA A 257 -17.05 9.11 -17.74
CA ALA A 257 -17.17 9.69 -16.41
C ALA A 257 -17.89 11.05 -16.43
N ALA A 258 -17.57 11.89 -17.42
CA ALA A 258 -18.27 13.16 -17.64
C ALA A 258 -19.75 12.97 -18.00
N THR A 259 -20.07 11.95 -18.82
CA THR A 259 -21.45 11.62 -19.20
C THR A 259 -22.27 11.16 -18.00
N LEU A 260 -21.76 10.19 -17.22
CA LEU A 260 -22.43 9.71 -16.01
C LEU A 260 -22.64 10.83 -14.99
N THR A 261 -21.62 11.67 -14.80
CA THR A 261 -21.67 12.84 -13.91
C THR A 261 -22.76 13.81 -14.35
N ARG A 262 -22.86 14.10 -15.65
CA ARG A 262 -23.90 14.98 -16.18
C ARG A 262 -25.29 14.41 -15.93
N VAL A 263 -25.53 13.15 -16.29
CA VAL A 263 -26.84 12.50 -16.13
C VAL A 263 -27.25 12.48 -14.66
N TRP A 264 -26.33 12.14 -13.76
CA TRP A 264 -26.62 12.14 -12.32
C TRP A 264 -26.86 13.54 -11.75
N ASN A 265 -26.10 14.55 -12.18
CA ASN A 265 -26.34 15.93 -11.75
C ASN A 265 -27.69 16.46 -12.27
N ASP A 266 -28.07 16.13 -13.51
CA ASP A 266 -29.38 16.47 -14.06
C ASP A 266 -30.50 15.76 -13.29
N HIS A 267 -30.30 14.48 -12.95
CA HIS A 267 -31.22 13.70 -12.11
C HIS A 267 -31.46 14.39 -10.76
N MET A 268 -30.40 14.62 -9.99
CA MET A 268 -30.46 15.31 -8.69
C MET A 268 -31.09 16.70 -8.81
N LYS A 269 -30.81 17.42 -9.88
CA LYS A 269 -31.44 18.72 -10.16
C LYS A 269 -32.96 18.58 -10.30
N TYR A 270 -33.45 17.58 -11.02
CA TYR A 270 -34.89 17.35 -11.20
C TYR A 270 -35.59 16.80 -9.95
N GLU A 271 -34.85 16.29 -8.97
CA GLU A 271 -35.38 15.83 -7.69
C GLU A 271 -35.41 16.93 -6.61
N PHE A 272 -34.35 17.74 -6.55
CA PHE A 272 -34.09 18.62 -5.40
C PHE A 272 -34.16 20.12 -5.71
N ASP A 273 -33.75 20.58 -6.90
CA ASP A 273 -33.74 22.03 -7.22
C ASP A 273 -35.20 22.55 -7.33
N PRO A 274 -35.64 23.45 -6.43
CA PRO A 274 -37.03 23.93 -6.39
C PRO A 274 -37.55 24.49 -7.72
N ASN A 275 -36.67 25.02 -8.58
CA ASN A 275 -37.05 25.61 -9.86
C ASN A 275 -37.11 24.59 -11.00
N HIS A 276 -36.65 23.37 -10.77
CA HIS A 276 -36.50 22.35 -11.82
C HIS A 276 -37.12 20.99 -11.45
N LYS A 277 -37.76 20.87 -10.28
CA LYS A 277 -38.44 19.64 -9.84
C LYS A 277 -39.39 19.10 -10.90
N SER A 278 -39.15 17.87 -11.36
CA SER A 278 -39.94 17.26 -12.44
C SER A 278 -39.82 15.74 -12.44
N VAL A 279 -40.92 15.05 -12.12
CA VAL A 279 -41.01 13.59 -12.22
C VAL A 279 -40.68 13.13 -13.64
N ARG A 280 -41.23 13.78 -14.66
CA ARG A 280 -41.00 13.42 -16.05
C ARG A 280 -39.52 13.51 -16.42
N ASN A 281 -38.85 14.61 -16.07
CA ASN A 281 -37.44 14.77 -16.42
C ASN A 281 -36.54 13.83 -15.61
N THR A 282 -36.89 13.58 -14.34
CA THR A 282 -36.23 12.57 -13.50
C THR A 282 -36.32 11.20 -14.17
N MET A 283 -37.52 10.75 -14.53
CA MET A 283 -37.74 9.48 -15.23
C MET A 283 -37.02 9.41 -16.60
N ASN A 284 -36.89 10.53 -17.33
CA ASN A 284 -36.16 10.56 -18.60
C ASN A 284 -34.64 10.31 -18.47
N THR A 285 -34.08 10.44 -17.26
CA THR A 285 -32.66 10.09 -17.01
C THR A 285 -32.47 8.61 -16.69
N MET A 286 -33.55 7.87 -16.50
CA MET A 286 -33.57 6.45 -16.14
C MET A 286 -33.82 5.56 -17.35
N ASN A 287 -33.45 4.29 -17.25
CA ASN A 287 -33.72 3.27 -18.26
C ASN A 287 -35.20 2.82 -18.21
N ASP A 288 -35.57 1.84 -19.04
CA ASP A 288 -36.96 1.34 -19.14
C ASP A 288 -37.39 0.49 -17.92
N HIS A 289 -36.43 -0.01 -17.13
CA HIS A 289 -36.67 -0.88 -15.98
C HIS A 289 -35.91 -0.42 -14.72
N PRO A 290 -36.17 0.81 -14.22
CA PRO A 290 -35.39 1.36 -13.14
C PRO A 290 -35.77 0.77 -11.78
N SER A 291 -34.88 0.85 -10.81
CA SER A 291 -35.15 0.47 -9.43
C SER A 291 -34.59 1.53 -8.47
N VAL A 292 -35.42 2.03 -7.57
CA VAL A 292 -35.00 2.97 -6.51
C VAL A 292 -35.28 2.33 -5.16
N ASN A 293 -34.31 2.40 -4.24
CA ASN A 293 -34.50 1.89 -2.89
C ASN A 293 -33.79 2.77 -1.84
N HIS A 294 -34.59 3.34 -0.95
CA HIS A 294 -34.15 3.93 0.30
C HIS A 294 -34.01 2.83 1.33
N VAL A 295 -32.82 2.26 1.44
CA VAL A 295 -32.58 0.98 2.12
C VAL A 295 -33.02 0.94 3.58
N PRO A 296 -32.77 1.98 4.41
CA PRO A 296 -33.17 1.96 5.81
C PRO A 296 -34.68 1.93 6.05
N THR A 297 -35.49 2.49 5.14
CA THR A 297 -36.96 2.48 5.21
C THR A 297 -37.60 1.46 4.27
N GLN A 298 -36.82 0.86 3.36
CA GLN A 298 -37.26 -0.05 2.31
C GLN A 298 -38.32 0.56 1.38
N ILE A 299 -38.27 1.88 1.17
CA ILE A 299 -39.21 2.60 0.33
C ILE A 299 -38.58 2.94 -1.03
N GLY A 300 -39.36 2.80 -2.08
CA GLY A 300 -38.94 3.12 -3.45
C GLY A 300 -39.88 2.48 -4.46
N GLY A 301 -39.30 1.97 -5.55
CA GLY A 301 -40.06 1.31 -6.61
C GLY A 301 -39.20 0.48 -7.54
N VAL A 302 -39.83 -0.44 -8.28
CA VAL A 302 -39.17 -1.26 -9.31
C VAL A 302 -40.01 -1.22 -10.59
N GLY A 303 -39.37 -0.91 -11.70
CA GLY A 303 -40.02 -0.65 -12.98
C GLY A 303 -40.52 0.79 -13.10
N HIS A 304 -40.69 1.24 -14.34
CA HIS A 304 -40.94 2.64 -14.67
C HIS A 304 -42.19 3.21 -13.98
N GLU A 305 -43.30 2.48 -13.96
CA GLU A 305 -44.55 2.92 -13.34
C GLU A 305 -44.41 3.11 -11.82
N SER A 306 -43.87 2.10 -11.12
CA SER A 306 -43.69 2.13 -9.67
C SER A 306 -42.71 3.22 -9.23
N VAL A 307 -41.60 3.40 -9.96
CA VAL A 307 -40.63 4.46 -9.67
C VAL A 307 -41.22 5.85 -9.94
N SER A 308 -41.96 6.03 -11.03
CA SER A 308 -42.64 7.29 -11.33
C SER A 308 -43.71 7.62 -10.28
N GLU A 309 -44.46 6.64 -9.80
CA GLU A 309 -45.43 6.83 -8.72
C GLU A 309 -44.71 7.22 -7.42
N PHE A 310 -43.65 6.51 -7.05
CA PHE A 310 -42.82 6.84 -5.89
C PHE A 310 -42.32 8.29 -5.95
N TYR A 311 -41.73 8.71 -7.08
CA TYR A 311 -41.24 10.08 -7.23
C TYR A 311 -42.33 11.13 -7.11
N SER A 312 -43.49 10.88 -7.71
CA SER A 312 -44.60 11.84 -7.70
C SER A 312 -45.27 11.99 -6.34
N LYS A 313 -45.44 10.89 -5.59
CA LYS A 313 -46.24 10.87 -4.35
C LYS A 313 -45.41 10.93 -3.08
N ASN A 314 -44.21 10.34 -3.08
CA ASN A 314 -43.47 10.02 -1.86
C ASN A 314 -42.08 10.67 -1.77
N PHE A 315 -41.61 11.34 -2.82
CA PHE A 315 -40.25 11.90 -2.87
C PHE A 315 -40.20 13.37 -3.33
N ILE A 316 -40.16 13.64 -4.64
CA ILE A 316 -39.79 14.94 -5.23
C ILE A 316 -40.61 16.10 -4.64
N PHE A 317 -41.93 15.92 -4.56
CA PHE A 317 -42.86 16.93 -4.04
C PHE A 317 -43.17 16.77 -2.55
N ALA A 318 -42.75 15.67 -1.93
CA ALA A 318 -42.87 15.43 -0.50
C ALA A 318 -41.69 16.02 0.30
N ASN A 319 -40.56 16.29 -0.37
CA ASN A 319 -39.39 16.90 0.26
C ASN A 319 -39.70 18.30 0.81
N PRO A 320 -39.35 18.59 2.08
CA PRO A 320 -39.33 19.96 2.59
C PRO A 320 -38.21 20.77 1.92
N GLU A 321 -38.06 22.03 2.30
CA GLU A 321 -36.81 22.73 2.00
C GLU A 321 -35.65 21.97 2.66
N MET A 322 -34.65 21.62 1.86
CA MET A 322 -33.52 20.82 2.28
C MET A 322 -32.25 21.25 1.55
N GLU A 323 -31.14 21.13 2.24
CA GLU A 323 -29.80 21.33 1.71
C GLU A 323 -29.14 19.96 1.52
N VAL A 324 -28.57 19.74 0.34
CA VAL A 324 -27.84 18.52 -0.02
C VAL A 324 -26.43 18.93 -0.42
N THR A 325 -25.47 18.66 0.46
CA THR A 325 -24.08 19.10 0.30
C THR A 325 -23.20 17.91 -0.07
N PRO A 326 -22.58 17.90 -1.27
CA PRO A 326 -21.66 16.84 -1.65
C PRO A 326 -20.39 16.83 -0.79
N VAL A 327 -20.00 15.65 -0.30
CA VAL A 327 -18.75 15.43 0.44
C VAL A 327 -17.71 14.81 -0.48
N PHE A 328 -18.07 13.67 -1.07
CA PHE A 328 -17.17 12.88 -1.90
C PHE A 328 -17.95 12.15 -3.00
N ARG A 329 -17.31 11.97 -4.16
CA ARG A 329 -17.89 11.24 -5.30
C ARG A 329 -16.85 10.28 -5.87
N THR A 330 -17.23 9.01 -6.00
CA THR A 330 -16.48 8.00 -6.74
C THR A 330 -17.21 7.66 -8.03
N ILE A 331 -16.52 7.72 -9.17
CA ILE A 331 -17.09 7.38 -10.47
C ILE A 331 -16.43 6.08 -10.96
N GLY A 332 -17.23 5.03 -11.10
CA GLY A 332 -16.85 3.78 -11.76
C GLY A 332 -17.19 3.81 -13.25
N ARG A 333 -17.02 2.66 -13.93
CA ARG A 333 -17.32 2.55 -15.37
C ARG A 333 -18.81 2.77 -15.69
N ASP A 334 -19.67 2.20 -14.85
CA ASP A 334 -21.14 2.18 -15.00
C ASP A 334 -21.83 2.48 -13.65
N SER A 335 -21.16 3.20 -12.76
CA SER A 335 -21.69 3.49 -11.43
C SER A 335 -21.15 4.80 -10.86
N ILE A 336 -21.95 5.46 -10.02
CA ILE A 336 -21.53 6.58 -9.18
C ILE A 336 -21.82 6.21 -7.72
N VAL A 337 -20.89 6.54 -6.82
CA VAL A 337 -21.10 6.50 -5.37
C VAL A 337 -20.89 7.91 -4.84
N ASP A 338 -21.96 8.50 -4.34
CA ASP A 338 -21.98 9.83 -3.74
C ASP A 338 -22.13 9.75 -2.24
N GLU A 339 -21.25 10.44 -1.53
CA GLU A 339 -21.37 10.76 -0.12
C GLU A 339 -21.86 12.20 0.00
N LEU A 340 -23.00 12.37 0.67
CA LEU A 340 -23.75 13.62 0.79
C LEU A 340 -24.03 13.90 2.26
N ILE A 341 -24.11 15.17 2.64
CA ILE A 341 -24.71 15.62 3.90
C ILE A 341 -26.08 16.21 3.56
N VAL A 342 -27.12 15.72 4.23
CA VAL A 342 -28.47 16.23 4.09
C VAL A 342 -28.88 16.98 5.34
N THR A 343 -29.33 18.22 5.18
CA THR A 343 -29.95 19.01 6.24
C THR A 343 -31.37 19.38 5.85
N LEU A 344 -32.34 19.13 6.72
CA LEU A 344 -33.74 19.51 6.48
C LEU A 344 -34.48 19.78 7.79
N THR A 345 -35.59 20.52 7.68
CA THR A 345 -36.55 20.67 8.78
C THR A 345 -37.74 19.76 8.53
N HIS A 346 -38.09 18.91 9.51
CA HIS A 346 -39.21 17.95 9.40
C HIS A 346 -40.56 18.66 9.66
N ASP A 347 -40.90 19.63 8.80
CA ASP A 347 -42.09 20.50 8.87
C ASP A 347 -43.35 19.90 8.21
N ARG A 348 -43.17 18.80 7.49
CA ARG A 348 -44.18 18.02 6.79
C ARG A 348 -43.84 16.54 6.89
N LYS A 349 -44.76 15.67 6.47
CA LYS A 349 -44.49 14.24 6.37
C LYS A 349 -43.46 13.99 5.28
N VAL A 350 -42.39 13.25 5.60
CA VAL A 350 -41.30 12.89 4.67
C VAL A 350 -41.27 11.36 4.49
N PRO A 351 -42.07 10.80 3.56
CA PRO A 351 -42.34 9.36 3.52
C PRO A 351 -41.10 8.50 3.36
N TRP A 352 -40.13 8.91 2.54
CA TRP A 352 -38.92 8.14 2.28
C TRP A 352 -37.96 8.08 3.47
N LEU A 353 -37.99 9.08 4.37
CA LEU A 353 -37.07 9.21 5.49
C LEU A 353 -37.64 8.63 6.80
N ALA A 354 -38.89 9.00 7.10
CA ALA A 354 -39.58 8.64 8.35
C ALA A 354 -41.08 8.42 8.09
N PRO A 355 -41.46 7.32 7.41
CA PRO A 355 -42.82 7.12 6.87
C PRO A 355 -43.94 7.15 7.92
N SER A 356 -43.62 6.77 9.16
CA SER A 356 -44.59 6.66 10.25
C SER A 356 -44.68 7.91 11.13
N LEU A 357 -43.85 8.92 10.90
CA LEU A 357 -43.82 10.12 11.74
C LEU A 357 -44.61 11.26 11.11
N ASP A 358 -45.38 11.94 11.95
CA ASP A 358 -45.93 13.25 11.65
C ASP A 358 -44.86 14.34 11.81
N PRO A 359 -45.08 15.57 11.30
CA PRO A 359 -44.11 16.65 11.39
C PRO A 359 -43.66 16.89 12.83
N THR A 360 -42.34 16.86 13.05
CA THR A 360 -41.74 17.08 14.37
C THR A 360 -41.22 18.50 14.52
N PHE A 361 -41.13 19.25 13.41
CA PHE A 361 -40.58 20.61 13.33
C PHE A 361 -39.13 20.74 13.81
N LEU A 362 -38.42 19.61 13.92
CA LEU A 362 -37.00 19.59 14.25
C LEU A 362 -36.17 19.66 12.97
N THR A 363 -35.08 20.42 13.03
CA THR A 363 -34.05 20.42 11.99
C THR A 363 -33.06 19.30 12.28
N ILE A 364 -32.79 18.48 11.28
CA ILE A 364 -31.89 17.33 11.37
C ILE A 364 -30.81 17.41 10.29
N THR A 365 -29.62 16.92 10.60
CA THR A 365 -28.49 16.84 9.68
C THR A 365 -27.85 15.46 9.76
N PHE A 366 -27.66 14.78 8.62
CA PHE A 366 -27.13 13.42 8.62
C PHE A 366 -26.37 13.09 7.31
N PRO A 367 -25.36 12.21 7.36
CA PRO A 367 -24.73 11.66 6.17
C PRO A 367 -25.65 10.70 5.42
N LEU A 368 -25.59 10.76 4.09
CA LEU A 368 -26.31 9.89 3.16
C LEU A 368 -25.37 9.43 2.05
N VAL A 369 -25.45 8.16 1.68
CA VAL A 369 -24.71 7.56 0.56
C VAL A 369 -25.68 7.12 -0.53
N ALA A 370 -25.52 7.66 -1.73
CA ALA A 370 -26.25 7.24 -2.93
C ALA A 370 -25.34 6.39 -3.82
N ILE A 371 -25.75 5.14 -4.07
CA ILE A 371 -25.10 4.24 -5.04
C ILE A 371 -26.01 4.18 -6.28
N VAL A 372 -25.51 4.73 -7.38
CA VAL A 372 -26.23 4.87 -8.65
C VAL A 372 -25.58 3.96 -9.69
N LEU A 373 -26.35 3.10 -10.32
CA LEU A 373 -25.89 2.18 -11.37
C LEU A 373 -26.48 2.60 -12.71
N PHE A 374 -25.69 2.49 -13.78
CA PHE A 374 -26.08 2.87 -15.13
C PHE A 374 -26.13 1.66 -16.06
N GLU A 375 -27.06 1.71 -17.01
CA GLU A 375 -27.11 0.84 -18.18
C GLU A 375 -27.10 1.73 -19.42
N GLY A 376 -26.02 1.65 -20.21
CA GLY A 376 -25.75 2.70 -21.20
C GLY A 376 -25.63 4.06 -20.52
N ASP A 377 -26.20 5.12 -21.10
CA ASP A 377 -26.17 6.48 -20.52
C ASP A 377 -27.32 6.75 -19.53
N ALA A 378 -28.14 5.74 -19.19
CA ALA A 378 -29.32 5.91 -18.35
C ALA A 378 -29.16 5.24 -16.97
N ILE A 379 -29.79 5.81 -15.95
CA ILE A 379 -29.79 5.26 -14.59
C ILE A 379 -30.67 4.01 -14.54
N SER A 380 -30.12 2.91 -14.07
CA SER A 380 -30.82 1.64 -13.89
C SER A 380 -31.22 1.38 -12.44
N HIS A 381 -30.36 1.73 -11.49
CA HIS A 381 -30.63 1.48 -10.07
C HIS A 381 -30.11 2.59 -9.19
N GLU A 382 -30.85 2.89 -8.13
CA GLU A 382 -30.44 3.77 -7.04
C GLU A 382 -30.63 3.05 -5.72
N ARG A 383 -29.57 3.03 -4.91
CA ARG A 383 -29.58 2.47 -3.55
C ARG A 383 -29.05 3.52 -2.61
N ILE A 384 -29.93 3.95 -1.71
CA ILE A 384 -29.69 5.09 -0.85
C ILE A 384 -29.60 4.59 0.60
N TYR A 385 -28.49 4.92 1.25
CA TYR A 385 -28.16 4.49 2.60
C TYR A 385 -27.95 5.69 3.51
N TRP A 386 -28.36 5.56 4.76
CA TRP A 386 -28.02 6.49 5.84
C TRP A 386 -28.17 5.77 7.19
N ASP A 387 -27.69 6.42 8.26
CA ASP A 387 -27.89 5.93 9.63
C ASP A 387 -29.29 6.31 10.14
N GLN A 388 -30.24 5.37 10.08
CA GLN A 388 -31.61 5.60 10.53
C GLN A 388 -31.70 5.83 12.05
N ALA A 389 -30.78 5.28 12.84
CA ALA A 389 -30.79 5.51 14.29
C ALA A 389 -30.46 6.96 14.60
N THR A 390 -29.47 7.54 13.90
CA THR A 390 -29.13 8.96 13.99
C THR A 390 -30.29 9.86 13.56
N VAL A 391 -31.00 9.52 12.48
CA VAL A 391 -32.19 10.27 12.03
C VAL A 391 -33.31 10.22 13.09
N LEU A 392 -33.67 9.03 13.57
CA LEU A 392 -34.75 8.87 14.56
C LEU A 392 -34.43 9.51 15.91
N ARG A 393 -33.16 9.52 16.32
CA ARG A 393 -32.69 10.26 17.50
C ARG A 393 -32.89 11.76 17.34
N GLN A 394 -32.45 12.32 16.21
CA GLN A 394 -32.60 13.77 15.95
C GLN A 394 -34.06 14.19 15.80
N LEU A 395 -34.94 13.29 15.33
CA LEU A 395 -36.39 13.49 15.29
C LEU A 395 -37.09 13.30 16.64
N GLY A 396 -36.36 13.00 17.72
CA GLY A 396 -36.90 12.88 19.08
C GLY A 396 -37.63 11.56 19.36
N VAL A 397 -37.50 10.55 18.49
CA VAL A 397 -38.15 9.24 18.64
C VAL A 397 -37.28 8.27 19.43
N LEU A 398 -35.97 8.27 19.17
CA LEU A 398 -35.03 7.39 19.87
C LEU A 398 -34.44 8.09 21.10
N ASP A 399 -34.37 7.37 22.24
CA ASP A 399 -33.86 7.91 23.50
C ASP A 399 -32.41 8.40 23.38
N ALA A 400 -32.19 9.66 23.78
CA ALA A 400 -30.90 10.29 23.80
C ALA A 400 -29.88 9.61 24.75
N SER A 401 -30.35 8.81 25.71
CA SER A 401 -29.49 8.08 26.66
C SER A 401 -28.72 6.92 26.04
N ILE A 402 -29.11 6.46 24.84
CA ILE A 402 -28.39 5.41 24.10
C ILE A 402 -27.08 6.00 23.58
N MET A 403 -25.98 5.79 24.31
CA MET A 403 -24.68 6.43 24.06
C MET A 403 -24.05 6.05 22.72
N ASP A 404 -24.39 4.89 22.16
CA ASP A 404 -23.83 4.40 20.89
C ASP A 404 -24.54 4.98 19.65
N VAL A 405 -25.61 5.78 19.84
CA VAL A 405 -26.29 6.46 18.73
C VAL A 405 -26.03 7.96 18.82
N THR A 406 -25.22 8.45 17.87
CA THR A 406 -24.84 9.85 17.72
C THR A 406 -25.89 10.65 16.93
N GLY A 407 -25.90 11.97 17.10
CA GLY A 407 -26.77 12.91 16.39
C GLY A 407 -26.04 13.62 15.22
N PRO A 408 -26.23 14.95 15.06
CA PRO A 408 -25.70 15.69 13.91
C PRO A 408 -24.16 15.73 13.84
N GLU A 409 -23.47 15.39 14.93
CA GLU A 409 -22.01 15.30 14.97
C GLU A 409 -21.42 14.28 13.98
N GLN A 410 -22.19 13.30 13.49
CA GLN A 410 -21.72 12.42 12.41
C GLN A 410 -21.37 13.21 11.15
N ALA A 411 -22.19 14.21 10.81
CA ALA A 411 -21.97 15.03 9.62
C ALA A 411 -20.78 15.99 9.80
N SER A 412 -20.52 16.49 11.01
CA SER A 412 -19.40 17.42 11.26
C SER A 412 -18.02 16.76 11.21
N LEU A 413 -17.96 15.43 11.29
CA LEU A 413 -16.74 14.65 11.11
C LEU A 413 -16.37 14.41 9.65
N LEU A 414 -17.27 14.72 8.71
CA LEU A 414 -17.02 14.60 7.27
C LEU A 414 -16.51 15.95 6.73
N PRO A 415 -15.28 16.01 6.20
CA PRO A 415 -14.75 17.25 5.63
C PRO A 415 -15.50 17.58 4.35
N THR A 416 -16.23 18.69 4.34
CA THR A 416 -16.70 19.31 3.09
C THR A 416 -15.50 20.01 2.44
N ASN A 417 -15.14 19.61 1.21
CA ASN A 417 -13.99 20.16 0.47
C ASN A 417 -14.12 21.66 0.17
#